data_AF-A0A960SK50-F1
#
_entry.id   AF-A0A960SK50-F1
#
_cell.length_a   1.000
_cell.length_b   1.000
_cell.length_c   1.000
_cell.angle_alpha   90.00
_cell.angle_beta   90.00
_cell.angle_gamma   90.00
#
_symmetry.space_group_name_H-M   'P 1'
#
loop_
_entity.id
_entity.type
_entity.pdbx_description
1 polymer ?
#
loop_
_entity_poly.entity_id
_entity_poly.type
_entity_poly.pdbx_seq_one_letter_code
_entity_poly.pdbx_strand_id
1 'polypeptide(L)'
;MRICLVGLFFLNLLEAGEFYDRFEILTANSPTAPRASEWKPGEGLVLEVSGMTWTSDGRLAVTIRKGEVWLIDGTESVSAEDITYQRFAWGLQEPLGILEDGDSFLVAQRTEITRLRDVDGDDVADEYLTAASGWNVSGAYHGYIYGPERDGQ
;
A
#
# COMPACT_ATOMS: atom_id res chain seq x y z
N MET A 1 -70.59 10.08 24.77
CA MET A 1 -70.32 8.99 23.82
C MET A 1 -69.03 9.33 23.09
N ARG A 2 -67.92 8.70 23.50
CA ARG A 2 -66.57 8.90 22.94
C ARG A 2 -66.48 8.12 21.62
N ILE A 3 -66.06 8.76 20.54
CA ILE A 3 -65.58 8.07 19.34
C ILE A 3 -64.11 8.46 19.21
N CYS A 4 -63.23 7.54 19.62
CA CYS A 4 -61.79 7.61 19.44
C CYS A 4 -61.49 7.19 18.00
N LEU A 5 -60.96 8.09 17.18
CA LEU A 5 -60.46 7.75 15.85
C LEU A 5 -59.05 7.15 16.03
N VAL A 6 -58.94 5.82 16.01
CA VAL A 6 -57.65 5.12 15.95
C VAL A 6 -57.23 5.06 14.49
N GLY A 7 -56.38 5.99 14.08
CA GLY A 7 -55.74 5.93 12.77
C GLY A 7 -54.77 4.76 12.72
N LEU A 8 -55.06 3.75 11.90
CA LEU A 8 -54.11 2.69 11.56
C LEU A 8 -52.89 3.31 10.87
N PHE A 9 -51.76 3.36 11.56
CA PHE A 9 -50.47 3.49 10.91
C PHE A 9 -50.14 2.16 10.23
N PHE A 10 -50.23 2.13 8.90
CA PHE A 10 -49.62 1.06 8.11
C PHE A 10 -48.10 1.21 8.20
N LEU A 11 -47.49 0.38 9.05
CA LEU A 11 -46.06 0.15 9.04
C LEU A 11 -45.76 -0.62 7.73
N ASN A 12 -45.21 0.06 6.73
CA ASN A 12 -44.60 -0.64 5.60
C ASN A 12 -43.36 -1.35 6.14
N LEU A 13 -43.53 -2.60 6.54
CA LEU A 13 -42.43 -3.55 6.67
C LEU A 13 -41.83 -3.68 5.28
N LEU A 14 -40.68 -3.05 5.07
CA LEU A 14 -39.84 -3.36 3.93
C LEU A 14 -39.42 -4.82 4.11
N GLU A 15 -40.08 -5.74 3.41
CA GLU A 15 -39.56 -7.08 3.23
C GLU A 15 -38.23 -6.94 2.49
N ALA A 16 -37.14 -7.19 3.19
CA ALA A 16 -35.86 -7.38 2.54
C ALA A 16 -36.00 -8.64 1.67
N GLY A 17 -36.05 -8.45 0.35
CA GLY A 17 -36.05 -9.55 -0.61
C GLY A 17 -34.87 -10.49 -0.32
N GLU A 18 -35.08 -11.79 -0.54
CA GLU A 18 -34.09 -12.83 -0.26
C GLU A 18 -32.72 -12.41 -0.80
N PHE A 19 -31.78 -12.16 0.12
CA PHE A 19 -30.41 -11.87 -0.25
C PHE A 19 -29.79 -13.12 -0.87
N TYR A 20 -28.93 -12.91 -1.88
CA TYR A 20 -28.18 -13.95 -2.60
C TYR A 20 -27.71 -15.10 -1.70
N ASP A 21 -27.80 -16.33 -2.21
CA ASP A 21 -27.24 -17.53 -1.55
C ASP A 21 -25.78 -17.28 -1.17
N ARG A 22 -25.49 -17.30 0.13
CA ARG A 22 -24.13 -17.30 0.64
C ARG A 22 -23.64 -18.73 0.74
N PHE A 23 -22.80 -19.13 -0.19
CA PHE A 23 -21.98 -20.32 -0.05
C PHE A 23 -20.64 -19.94 0.57
N GLU A 24 -20.37 -20.49 1.76
CA GLU A 24 -19.07 -20.41 2.39
C GLU A 24 -18.17 -21.46 1.73
N ILE A 25 -17.21 -21.02 0.92
CA ILE A 25 -16.17 -21.90 0.42
C ILE A 25 -15.21 -22.12 1.59
N LEU A 26 -15.29 -23.29 2.21
CA LEU A 26 -14.31 -23.76 3.18
C LEU A 26 -12.93 -23.66 2.54
N THR A 27 -12.06 -22.86 3.15
CA THR A 27 -10.68 -22.64 2.74
C THR A 27 -9.97 -24.00 2.62
N ALA A 28 -9.22 -24.18 1.54
CA ALA A 28 -8.34 -25.34 1.39
C ALA A 28 -7.40 -25.40 2.60
N ASN A 29 -7.55 -26.43 3.43
CA ASN A 29 -6.60 -26.71 4.50
C ASN A 29 -5.31 -27.21 3.83
N SER A 30 -4.27 -26.38 3.85
CA SER A 30 -2.93 -26.80 3.42
C SER A 30 -2.26 -27.52 4.59
N PRO A 31 -1.81 -28.78 4.43
CA PRO A 31 -1.08 -29.50 5.48
C PRO A 31 0.28 -28.86 5.81
N THR A 32 0.74 -27.92 4.97
CA THR A 32 1.96 -27.15 5.16
C THR A 32 1.62 -25.69 5.45
N ALA A 33 2.23 -25.16 6.51
CA ALA A 33 2.22 -23.73 6.76
C ALA A 33 2.82 -23.01 5.53
N PRO A 34 2.26 -21.86 5.10
CA PRO A 34 2.78 -21.09 3.94
C PRO A 34 4.16 -20.49 4.19
N ARG A 35 4.68 -20.62 5.42
CA ARG A 35 6.01 -20.17 5.85
C ARG A 35 6.73 -21.33 6.50
N ALA A 36 8.04 -21.41 6.31
CA ALA A 36 8.86 -22.35 7.07
C ALA A 36 8.74 -22.04 8.57
N SER A 37 8.50 -23.08 9.38
CA SER A 37 8.28 -22.96 10.84
C SER A 37 9.48 -22.40 11.59
N GLU A 38 10.66 -22.49 10.99
CA GLU A 38 11.93 -22.04 11.55
C GLU A 38 12.39 -20.69 10.98
N TRP A 39 11.68 -20.15 9.97
CA TRP A 39 12.07 -18.88 9.40
C TRP A 39 11.88 -17.77 10.42
N LYS A 40 12.95 -17.01 10.63
CA LYS A 40 12.95 -15.77 11.38
C LYS A 40 13.49 -14.70 10.44
N PRO A 41 12.91 -13.49 10.43
CA PRO A 41 13.56 -12.38 9.76
C PRO A 41 14.94 -12.16 10.39
N GLY A 42 15.89 -11.69 9.59
CA GLY A 42 17.22 -11.30 10.09
C GLY A 42 17.10 -10.20 11.15
N GLU A 43 18.12 -10.08 12.00
CA GLU A 43 18.22 -8.95 12.92
C GLU A 43 18.39 -7.64 12.14
N GLY A 44 17.79 -6.55 12.64
CA GLY A 44 17.82 -5.24 12.00
C GLY A 44 16.58 -4.90 11.19
N LEU A 45 16.76 -4.15 10.10
CA LEU A 45 15.67 -3.67 9.25
C LEU A 45 15.14 -4.81 8.37
N VAL A 46 13.98 -5.34 8.73
CA VAL A 46 13.23 -6.23 7.84
C VAL A 46 12.61 -5.39 6.74
N LEU A 47 13.22 -5.43 5.55
CA LEU A 47 12.82 -4.56 4.44
C LEU A 47 11.41 -4.86 3.94
N GLU A 48 10.93 -6.12 3.89
CA GLU A 48 9.57 -6.41 3.36
C GLU A 48 9.24 -5.59 2.10
N VAL A 49 10.16 -5.62 1.12
CA VAL A 49 10.13 -4.75 -0.06
C VAL A 49 8.81 -4.94 -0.80
N SER A 50 8.14 -3.84 -1.06
CA SER A 50 6.81 -3.79 -1.69
C SER A 50 6.80 -3.09 -3.04
N GLY A 51 7.92 -2.47 -3.41
CA GLY A 51 8.10 -1.70 -4.63
C GLY A 51 9.57 -1.38 -4.83
N MET A 52 10.02 -1.31 -6.08
CA MET A 52 11.39 -0.93 -6.39
C MET A 52 11.47 -0.27 -7.76
N THR A 53 12.41 0.65 -7.92
CA THR A 53 12.74 1.26 -9.21
C THR A 53 14.21 1.65 -9.23
N TRP A 54 14.83 1.56 -10.41
CA TRP A 54 16.16 2.11 -10.60
C TRP A 54 16.06 3.62 -10.70
N THR A 55 17.00 4.30 -10.06
CA THR A 55 17.17 5.74 -10.20
C THR A 55 18.13 6.02 -11.35
N SER A 56 18.02 7.23 -11.91
CA SER A 56 18.84 7.72 -13.01
C SER A 56 20.33 7.85 -12.67
N ASP A 57 20.68 7.95 -11.38
CA ASP A 57 22.06 7.96 -10.91
C ASP A 57 22.65 6.55 -10.66
N GLY A 58 21.84 5.49 -10.83
CA GLY A 58 22.27 4.10 -10.71
C GLY A 58 21.99 3.46 -9.34
N ARG A 59 21.44 4.19 -8.37
CA ARG A 59 20.95 3.61 -7.11
C ARG A 59 19.63 2.87 -7.29
N LEU A 60 19.30 1.98 -6.36
CA LEU A 60 18.00 1.31 -6.29
C LEU A 60 17.12 1.98 -5.23
N ALA A 61 15.98 2.54 -5.62
CA ALA A 61 14.99 3.04 -4.69
C ALA A 61 13.99 1.92 -4.35
N VAL A 62 13.71 1.68 -3.07
CA VAL A 62 12.76 0.65 -2.62
C VAL A 62 11.75 1.21 -1.64
N THR A 63 10.49 0.79 -1.75
CA THR A 63 9.48 0.98 -0.72
C THR A 63 9.39 -0.24 0.17
N ILE A 64 9.13 -0.02 1.46
CA ILE A 64 8.88 -1.09 2.42
C ILE A 64 7.48 -0.99 2.99
N ARG A 65 6.84 -2.13 3.32
CA ARG A 65 5.46 -2.14 3.86
C ARG A 65 5.28 -1.30 5.13
N LYS A 66 6.36 -1.03 5.86
CA LYS A 66 6.38 -0.18 7.07
C LYS A 66 6.30 1.32 6.81
N GLY A 67 6.19 1.75 5.56
CA GLY A 67 5.93 3.16 5.24
C GLY A 67 7.16 3.98 4.92
N GLU A 68 8.26 3.36 4.51
CA GLU A 68 9.52 4.05 4.21
C GLU A 68 9.94 3.84 2.75
N VAL A 69 10.74 4.78 2.26
CA VAL A 69 11.50 4.69 1.01
C VAL A 69 12.98 4.73 1.34
N TRP A 70 13.73 3.80 0.76
CA TRP A 70 15.18 3.67 0.94
C TRP A 70 15.89 3.75 -0.41
N LEU A 71 16.99 4.48 -0.46
CA LEU A 71 17.95 4.46 -1.56
C LEU A 71 19.06 3.49 -1.19
N ILE A 72 19.34 2.55 -2.09
CA ILE A 72 20.35 1.52 -1.92
C ILE A 72 21.41 1.74 -2.99
N ASP A 73 22.66 1.92 -2.57
CA ASP A 73 23.80 2.08 -3.45
C ASP A 73 24.73 0.85 -3.36
N GLY A 74 25.50 0.58 -4.41
CA GLY A 74 26.42 -0.54 -4.47
C GLY A 74 25.76 -1.90 -4.75
N THR A 75 24.53 -1.93 -5.26
CA THR A 75 23.75 -3.17 -5.49
C THR A 75 24.38 -4.17 -6.45
N GLU A 76 25.32 -3.72 -7.29
CA GLU A 76 26.10 -4.57 -8.20
C GLU A 76 27.31 -5.24 -7.51
N SER A 77 27.63 -4.88 -6.25
CA SER A 77 28.74 -5.49 -5.53
C SER A 77 28.46 -6.93 -5.15
N VAL A 78 29.51 -7.75 -5.19
CA VAL A 78 29.51 -9.12 -4.67
C VAL A 78 29.64 -9.17 -3.15
N SER A 79 30.09 -8.09 -2.51
CA SER A 79 30.19 -7.97 -1.06
C SER A 79 29.02 -7.16 -0.52
N ALA A 80 28.32 -7.71 0.48
CA ALA A 80 27.26 -7.00 1.17
C ALA A 80 27.76 -5.78 1.97
N GLU A 81 29.06 -5.73 2.28
CA GLU A 81 29.70 -4.64 3.04
C GLU A 81 29.81 -3.35 2.22
N ASP A 82 29.77 -3.47 0.88
CA ASP A 82 29.83 -2.33 -0.04
C ASP A 82 28.43 -1.75 -0.34
N ILE A 83 27.37 -2.37 0.17
CA ILE A 83 25.99 -1.93 -0.04
C ILE A 83 25.62 -0.94 1.06
N THR A 84 25.21 0.26 0.65
CA THR A 84 24.77 1.30 1.60
C THR A 84 23.28 1.56 1.49
N TYR A 85 22.68 1.99 2.61
CA TYR A 85 21.24 2.22 2.72
C TYR A 85 21.03 3.62 3.30
N GLN A 86 20.32 4.47 2.57
CA GLN A 86 19.91 5.80 2.99
C GLN A 86 18.39 5.90 3.00
N ARG A 87 17.79 6.33 4.11
CA ARG A 87 16.33 6.51 4.15
C ARG A 87 15.97 7.85 3.51
N PHE A 88 15.26 7.78 2.40
CA PHE A 88 14.80 8.94 1.65
C PHE A 88 13.48 9.51 2.19
N ALA A 89 12.51 8.64 2.50
CA ALA A 89 11.20 9.07 2.98
C ALA A 89 10.62 8.12 4.02
N TRP A 90 9.67 8.61 4.82
CA TRP A 90 8.95 7.81 5.82
C TRP A 90 7.54 8.37 6.08
N GLY A 91 6.70 7.58 6.75
CA GLY A 91 5.34 7.99 7.13
C GLY A 91 4.26 7.67 6.09
N LEU A 92 4.57 6.86 5.08
CA LEU A 92 3.62 6.42 4.06
C LEU A 92 2.73 5.28 4.57
N GLN A 93 1.46 5.27 4.17
CA GLN A 93 0.51 4.24 4.57
C GLN A 93 0.56 3.03 3.62
N GLU A 94 1.30 1.99 4.03
CA GLU A 94 1.45 0.75 3.26
C GLU A 94 1.81 1.05 1.79
N PRO A 95 3.00 1.62 1.51
CA PRO A 95 3.42 1.89 0.14
C PRO A 95 3.66 0.57 -0.59
N LEU A 96 3.15 0.44 -1.81
CA LEU A 96 3.15 -0.80 -2.60
C LEU A 96 3.58 -0.56 -4.06
N GLY A 97 4.60 0.28 -4.22
CA GLY A 97 5.24 0.56 -5.50
C GLY A 97 5.80 1.98 -5.56
N ILE A 98 6.80 2.15 -6.42
CA ILE A 98 7.57 3.38 -6.58
C ILE A 98 8.04 3.49 -8.02
N LEU A 99 8.10 4.72 -8.52
CA LEU A 99 8.56 5.05 -9.87
C LEU A 99 9.35 6.35 -9.81
N GLU A 100 10.51 6.40 -10.45
CA GLU A 100 11.24 7.64 -10.68
C GLU A 100 10.52 8.50 -11.73
N ASP A 101 10.23 9.75 -11.38
CA ASP A 101 9.61 10.75 -12.24
C ASP A 101 10.36 12.08 -12.23
N GLY A 102 11.35 12.19 -13.14
CA GLY A 102 12.19 13.38 -13.24
C GLY A 102 13.14 13.47 -12.06
N ASP A 103 13.00 14.55 -11.28
CA ASP A 103 13.73 14.84 -10.05
C ASP A 103 12.99 14.35 -8.78
N SER A 104 12.02 13.44 -8.94
CA SER A 104 11.10 13.05 -7.87
C SER A 104 10.72 11.58 -7.95
N PHE A 105 10.05 11.09 -6.90
CA PHE A 105 9.43 9.76 -6.91
C PHE A 105 7.92 9.85 -6.85
N LEU A 106 7.23 8.99 -7.59
CA LEU A 106 5.82 8.71 -7.41
C LEU A 106 5.68 7.38 -6.64
N VAL A 107 5.03 7.42 -5.48
CA VAL A 107 4.84 6.26 -4.61
C VAL A 107 3.36 5.98 -4.44
N ALA A 108 2.93 4.77 -4.78
CA ALA A 108 1.56 4.34 -4.48
C ALA A 108 1.46 3.96 -3.00
N GLN A 109 0.65 4.69 -2.25
CA GLN A 109 0.22 4.33 -0.91
C GLN A 109 -1.29 4.19 -0.87
N ARG A 110 -1.84 3.63 0.21
CA ARG A 110 -3.24 3.17 0.24
C ARG A 110 -4.25 4.22 -0.25
N THR A 111 -4.07 5.48 0.14
CA THR A 111 -5.00 6.59 -0.13
C THR A 111 -4.72 7.39 -1.41
N GLU A 112 -3.50 7.33 -1.94
CA GLU A 112 -3.05 8.22 -3.01
C GLU A 112 -1.75 7.73 -3.68
N ILE A 113 -1.45 8.30 -4.84
CA ILE A 113 -0.07 8.37 -5.32
C ILE A 113 0.52 9.66 -4.78
N THR A 114 1.59 9.53 -4.01
CA THR A 114 2.34 10.66 -3.44
C THR A 114 3.58 10.92 -4.26
N ARG A 115 3.78 12.16 -4.66
CA ARG A 115 5.05 12.66 -5.18
C ARG A 115 5.94 13.06 -4.01
N LEU A 116 7.12 12.46 -3.95
CA LEU A 116 8.17 12.77 -2.99
C LEU A 116 9.27 13.56 -3.70
N ARG A 117 9.65 14.71 -3.16
CA ARG A 117 10.70 15.56 -3.74
C ARG A 117 11.72 15.91 -2.68
N ASP A 118 12.98 15.78 -3.05
CA ASP A 118 14.13 16.39 -2.38
C ASP A 118 14.41 17.72 -3.11
N VAL A 119 14.30 18.84 -2.40
CA VAL A 119 14.47 20.18 -2.99
C VAL A 119 15.80 20.83 -2.62
N ASP A 120 16.55 20.26 -1.68
CA ASP A 120 17.84 20.79 -1.23
C ASP A 120 19.05 19.89 -1.54
N GLY A 121 18.79 18.67 -2.02
CA GLY A 121 19.77 17.72 -2.53
C GLY A 121 20.47 16.90 -1.45
N ASP A 122 19.85 16.70 -0.30
CA ASP A 122 20.41 15.93 0.83
C ASP A 122 20.02 14.44 0.83
N ASP A 123 19.37 13.96 -0.23
CA ASP A 123 18.82 12.62 -0.37
C ASP A 123 17.72 12.30 0.69
N VAL A 124 16.97 13.31 1.11
CA VAL A 124 15.78 13.19 1.95
C VAL A 124 14.59 13.91 1.31
N ALA A 125 13.41 13.29 1.34
CA ALA A 125 12.20 13.92 0.84
C ALA A 125 11.74 15.07 1.76
N ASP A 126 11.70 16.28 1.20
CA ASP A 126 11.18 17.49 1.82
C ASP A 126 9.67 17.67 1.60
N GLU A 127 9.19 17.32 0.40
CA GLU A 127 7.81 17.53 -0.01
C GLU A 127 7.07 16.21 -0.23
N TYR A 128 5.84 16.13 0.29
CA TYR A 128 4.91 15.00 0.12
C TYR A 128 3.64 15.56 -0.52
N LEU A 129 3.54 15.46 -1.84
CA LEU A 129 2.45 16.07 -2.60
C LEU A 129 1.53 14.99 -3.18
N THR A 130 0.22 15.13 -3.01
CA THR A 130 -0.75 14.25 -3.66
C THR A 130 -0.68 14.43 -5.18
N ALA A 131 -0.19 13.43 -5.91
CA ALA A 131 -0.13 13.43 -7.38
C ALA A 131 -1.42 12.87 -8.00
N ALA A 132 -2.02 11.87 -7.37
CA ALA A 132 -3.31 11.32 -7.77
C ALA A 132 -4.05 10.73 -6.57
N SER A 133 -5.37 10.85 -6.56
CA SER A 133 -6.26 10.28 -5.55
C SER A 133 -7.65 10.07 -6.14
N GLY A 134 -8.60 9.63 -5.32
CA GLY A 134 -10.02 9.53 -5.72
C GLY A 134 -10.55 8.09 -5.82
N TRP A 135 -9.71 7.07 -5.61
CA TRP A 135 -10.19 5.73 -5.29
C TRP A 135 -10.65 5.64 -3.84
N ASN A 136 -11.61 4.75 -3.59
CA ASN A 136 -12.16 4.56 -2.27
C ASN A 136 -11.22 3.70 -1.41
N VAL A 137 -10.75 4.24 -0.29
CA VAL A 137 -10.14 3.45 0.79
C VAL A 137 -11.23 3.05 1.76
N SER A 138 -11.80 1.87 1.55
CA SER A 138 -12.74 1.29 2.51
C SER A 138 -11.99 0.59 3.64
N GLY A 139 -12.70 0.36 4.76
CA GLY A 139 -12.23 -0.54 5.83
C GLY A 139 -12.19 -2.02 5.41
N ALA A 140 -12.49 -2.34 4.15
CA ALA A 140 -12.36 -3.70 3.65
C ALA A 140 -10.88 -4.10 3.58
N TYR A 141 -10.59 -5.32 4.03
CA TYR A 141 -9.24 -5.86 4.12
C TYR A 141 -8.55 -5.96 2.74
N HIS A 142 -9.29 -6.25 1.68
CA HIS A 142 -8.75 -6.49 0.33
C HIS A 142 -8.71 -5.27 -0.59
N GLY A 143 -8.57 -4.06 -0.05
CA GLY A 143 -8.32 -2.85 -0.84
C GLY A 143 -6.82 -2.55 -0.91
N TYR A 144 -6.22 -2.71 -2.09
CA TYR A 144 -4.82 -2.37 -2.36
C TYR A 144 -4.69 -1.54 -3.62
N ILE A 145 -3.64 -0.73 -3.66
CA ILE A 145 -3.14 -0.08 -4.86
C ILE A 145 -1.69 -0.53 -5.06
N TYR A 146 -1.30 -0.75 -6.31
CA TYR A 146 0.05 -1.14 -6.71
C TYR A 146 0.54 -0.22 -7.83
N GLY A 147 1.85 -0.19 -8.06
CA GLY A 147 2.48 0.71 -9.04
C GLY A 147 2.99 2.01 -8.39
N PRO A 148 3.09 3.14 -9.09
CA PRO A 148 2.69 3.37 -10.47
C PRO A 148 3.69 2.84 -11.49
N GLU A 149 3.24 2.69 -12.73
CA GLU A 149 4.08 2.38 -13.91
C GLU A 149 3.76 3.41 -14.99
N ARG A 150 4.76 3.85 -15.76
CA ARG A 150 4.49 4.75 -16.88
C ARG A 150 3.86 3.98 -18.04
N ASP A 151 2.95 4.63 -18.75
CA ASP A 151 2.57 4.13 -20.06
C ASP A 151 3.76 4.26 -21.02
N GLY A 152 3.91 3.28 -21.93
CA GLY A 152 4.94 3.33 -22.95
C GLY A 152 4.53 4.29 -24.05
N GLN A 153 5.20 5.44 -24.15
CA GLN A 153 5.22 6.27 -25.35
C GLN A 153 6.55 6.11 -26.08
#